data_AF-A0AAD5G4H7-F1
#
_entry.id   AF-A0AAD5G4H7-F1
#
_cell.length_a   1.000
_cell.length_b   1.000
_cell.length_c   1.000
_cell.angle_alpha   90.00
_cell.angle_beta   90.00
_cell.angle_gamma   90.00
#
_symmetry.space_group_name_H-M   'P 1'
#
loop_
_entity.id
_entity.type
_entity.pdbx_description
1 polymer ?
#
loop_
_entity_poly.entity_id
_entity_poly.type
_entity_poly.pdbx_seq_one_letter_code
_entity_poly.pdbx_strand_id
1 'polypeptide(L)'
;FLIFGCSDSRVSPTNILNLRPGEAFMARNIANLVPEFNKLKHAGVGAIIEYAILALNVEVILVIGHSRCGGIERLISLPDDFIDDWVSIGEPAKAKVIAEHPEASGEELQTLVEK
;
A
#
# COMPACT_ATOMS: atom_id res chain seq x y z
N PHE A 1 -1.00 -11.85 -12.65
CA PHE A 1 -1.21 -11.22 -11.33
C PHE A 1 -1.36 -9.71 -11.48
N LEU A 2 -2.15 -9.06 -10.62
CA LEU A 2 -2.01 -7.62 -10.34
C LEU A 2 -1.21 -7.46 -9.04
N ILE A 3 -0.20 -6.59 -9.03
CA ILE A 3 0.62 -6.31 -7.84
C ILE A 3 0.49 -4.84 -7.46
N PHE A 4 0.10 -4.57 -6.21
CA PHE A 4 0.30 -3.30 -5.53
C PHE A 4 1.59 -3.38 -4.71
N GLY A 5 2.56 -2.53 -5.04
CA GLY A 5 3.82 -2.40 -4.29
C GLY A 5 4.11 -0.96 -3.90
N CYS A 6 4.97 -0.75 -2.91
CA CYS A 6 5.33 0.61 -2.51
C CYS A 6 6.18 1.27 -3.60
N SER A 7 6.06 2.59 -3.79
CA SER A 7 6.93 3.37 -4.69
C SER A 7 8.39 3.47 -4.22
N ASP A 8 8.70 2.97 -3.02
CA ASP A 8 10.05 2.92 -2.47
C ASP A 8 11.03 2.21 -3.43
N SER A 9 12.13 2.89 -3.75
CA SER A 9 13.09 2.44 -4.77
C SER A 9 13.85 1.16 -4.38
N ARG A 10 13.86 0.79 -3.09
CA ARG A 10 14.54 -0.40 -2.57
C ARG A 10 13.77 -1.68 -2.87
N VAL A 11 12.47 -1.60 -3.12
CA VAL A 11 11.55 -2.75 -3.13
C VAL A 11 10.78 -2.90 -4.44
N SER A 12 11.48 -2.90 -5.57
CA SER A 12 10.88 -3.23 -6.87
C SER A 12 10.31 -4.66 -6.87
N PRO A 13 8.99 -4.86 -7.03
CA PRO A 13 8.42 -6.21 -7.05
C PRO A 13 8.93 -7.05 -8.22
N THR A 14 9.21 -6.41 -9.37
CA THR A 14 9.82 -7.08 -10.53
C THR A 14 11.14 -7.74 -10.17
N ASN A 15 11.99 -7.05 -9.39
CA ASN A 15 13.31 -7.56 -9.02
C ASN A 15 13.20 -8.61 -7.90
N ILE A 16 12.41 -8.32 -6.86
CA ILE A 16 12.26 -9.20 -5.69
C ILE A 16 11.64 -10.55 -6.07
N LEU A 17 10.63 -10.53 -6.94
CA LEU A 17 9.93 -11.73 -7.38
C LEU A 17 10.49 -12.32 -8.69
N ASN A 18 11.59 -11.74 -9.22
CA ASN A 18 12.24 -12.15 -10.46
C ASN A 18 11.26 -12.27 -11.65
N LEU A 19 10.40 -11.26 -11.82
CA LEU A 19 9.37 -11.23 -12.84
C LEU A 19 9.94 -10.76 -14.19
N ARG A 20 9.46 -11.40 -15.26
CA ARG A 20 9.68 -11.00 -16.65
C ARG A 20 8.58 -10.04 -17.11
N PRO A 21 8.84 -9.23 -18.15
CA PRO A 21 7.82 -8.40 -18.77
C PRO A 21 6.58 -9.22 -19.15
N GLY A 22 5.40 -8.74 -18.75
CA GLY A 22 4.11 -9.40 -19.01
C GLY A 22 3.64 -10.38 -17.93
N GLU A 23 4.48 -10.75 -16.95
CA GLU A 23 4.06 -11.69 -15.89
C GLU A 23 3.18 -11.05 -14.81
N ALA A 24 3.29 -9.72 -14.64
CA ALA A 24 2.44 -8.96 -13.73
C ALA A 24 2.01 -7.63 -14.34
N PHE A 25 0.74 -7.30 -14.11
CA PHE A 25 0.23 -5.93 -14.21
C PHE A 25 0.52 -5.25 -12.86
N MET A 26 1.06 -4.02 -12.86
CA MET A 26 1.66 -3.45 -11.66
C MET A 26 1.17 -2.04 -11.38
N ALA A 27 0.88 -1.79 -10.11
CA ALA A 27 0.59 -0.48 -9.55
C ALA A 27 1.54 -0.20 -8.40
N ARG A 28 2.10 1.01 -8.35
CA ARG A 28 2.97 1.44 -7.26
C ARG A 28 2.55 2.81 -6.74
N ASN A 29 2.38 2.91 -5.43
CA ASN A 29 2.04 4.15 -4.74
C ASN A 29 2.70 4.19 -3.35
N ILE A 30 2.56 5.29 -2.63
CA ILE A 30 3.15 5.44 -1.29
C ILE A 30 2.47 4.42 -0.36
N ALA A 31 3.27 3.60 0.32
CA ALA A 31 2.82 2.56 1.25
C ALA A 31 1.89 1.49 0.66
N ASN A 32 1.93 1.25 -0.66
CA ASN A 32 1.17 0.17 -1.33
C ASN A 32 -0.32 0.11 -0.94
N LEU A 33 -0.92 1.27 -0.67
CA LEU A 33 -2.28 1.38 -0.16
C LEU A 33 -3.29 1.16 -1.28
N VAL A 34 -4.36 0.44 -0.92
CA VAL A 34 -5.53 0.21 -1.76
C VAL A 34 -6.70 0.86 -1.04
N PRO A 35 -7.14 2.07 -1.44
CA PRO A 35 -8.27 2.73 -0.81
C PRO A 35 -9.59 2.01 -1.09
N GLU A 36 -10.60 2.34 -0.28
CA GLU A 36 -11.99 2.04 -0.58
C GLU A 36 -12.44 2.66 -1.91
N PHE A 37 -13.43 2.01 -2.52
CA PHE A 37 -14.00 2.45 -3.78
C PHE A 37 -14.56 3.88 -3.67
N ASN A 38 -13.97 4.78 -4.46
CA ASN A 38 -14.47 6.13 -4.61
C ASN A 38 -14.12 6.66 -6.00
N LYS A 39 -15.12 6.83 -6.88
CA LYS A 39 -14.89 7.31 -8.25
C LYS A 39 -14.35 8.74 -8.35
N LEU A 40 -14.56 9.56 -7.32
CA LEU A 40 -14.11 10.96 -7.32
C LEU A 40 -12.68 11.10 -6.77
N LYS A 41 -12.36 10.36 -5.70
CA LYS A 41 -11.07 10.47 -5.01
C LYS A 41 -10.03 9.46 -5.49
N HIS A 42 -10.45 8.25 -5.84
CA HIS A 42 -9.55 7.09 -6.03
C HIS A 42 -9.71 6.45 -7.41
N ALA A 43 -10.12 7.24 -8.42
CA ALA A 43 -10.33 6.75 -9.79
C ALA A 43 -9.09 6.02 -10.36
N GLY A 44 -7.88 6.46 -10.02
CA GLY A 44 -6.64 5.81 -10.47
C GLY A 44 -6.53 4.35 -9.99
N VAL A 45 -6.69 4.10 -8.69
CA VAL A 45 -6.67 2.73 -8.14
C VAL A 45 -7.86 1.92 -8.65
N GLY A 46 -9.05 2.52 -8.68
CA GLY A 46 -10.25 1.86 -9.20
C GLY A 46 -10.09 1.40 -10.65
N ALA A 47 -9.57 2.26 -11.54
CA ALA A 47 -9.34 1.94 -12.94
C ALA A 47 -8.29 0.83 -13.14
N ILE A 48 -7.24 0.82 -12.32
CA ILE A 48 -6.23 -0.25 -12.33
C ILE A 48 -6.87 -1.61 -12.01
N ILE A 49 -7.65 -1.67 -10.93
CA ILE A 49 -8.31 -2.92 -10.50
C ILE A 49 -9.35 -3.35 -11.54
N GLU A 50 -10.19 -2.43 -12.01
CA GLU A 50 -11.21 -2.69 -13.03
C GLU A 50 -10.59 -3.25 -14.31
N TYR A 51 -9.52 -2.62 -14.81
CA TYR A 51 -8.84 -3.07 -16.02
C TYR A 51 -8.15 -4.43 -15.83
N ALA A 52 -7.47 -4.63 -14.70
CA ALA A 52 -6.80 -5.88 -14.42
C ALA A 52 -7.78 -7.06 -14.39
N ILE A 53 -8.94 -6.88 -13.77
CA ILE A 53 -9.95 -7.93 -13.65
C ILE A 53 -10.71 -8.09 -14.96
N LEU A 54 -11.33 -7.03 -15.47
CA LEU A 54 -12.30 -7.13 -16.56
C LEU A 54 -11.65 -7.22 -17.96
N ALA A 55 -10.48 -6.60 -18.16
CA ALA A 55 -9.81 -6.58 -19.46
C ALA A 55 -8.67 -7.60 -19.54
N LEU A 56 -7.88 -7.76 -18.47
CA LEU A 56 -6.73 -8.66 -18.45
C LEU A 56 -7.00 -10.04 -17.83
N ASN A 57 -8.19 -10.23 -17.22
CA ASN A 57 -8.58 -11.47 -16.54
C ASN A 57 -7.53 -11.96 -15.52
N VAL A 58 -6.95 -11.05 -14.72
CA VAL A 58 -6.04 -11.47 -13.66
C VAL A 58 -6.80 -12.26 -12.59
N GLU A 59 -6.29 -13.42 -12.20
CA GLU A 59 -6.94 -14.28 -11.20
C GLU A 59 -6.54 -13.94 -9.76
N VAL A 60 -5.40 -13.26 -9.60
CA VAL A 60 -4.79 -13.01 -8.29
C VAL A 60 -4.28 -11.58 -8.21
N ILE A 61 -4.67 -10.90 -7.13
CA ILE A 61 -4.21 -9.58 -6.72
C ILE A 61 -3.32 -9.75 -5.48
N LEU A 62 -2.09 -9.23 -5.53
CA LEU A 62 -1.16 -9.20 -4.40
C LEU A 62 -0.96 -7.75 -3.94
N VAL A 63 -1.03 -7.53 -2.63
CA VAL A 63 -0.62 -6.28 -1.97
C VAL A 63 0.63 -6.58 -1.15
N ILE A 64 1.74 -5.95 -1.48
CA ILE A 64 3.06 -6.27 -0.91
C ILE A 64 3.56 -5.08 -0.10
N GLY A 65 3.47 -5.19 1.22
CA GLY A 65 4.12 -4.30 2.17
C GLY A 65 5.64 -4.52 2.22
N HIS A 66 6.35 -3.64 2.92
CA HIS A 66 7.78 -3.81 3.16
C HIS A 66 8.21 -3.17 4.48
N SER A 67 9.32 -3.66 5.02
CA SER A 67 9.93 -3.13 6.24
C SER A 67 10.41 -1.68 6.06
N ARG A 68 10.26 -0.86 7.09
CA ARG A 68 10.76 0.53 7.16
C ARG A 68 10.22 1.40 6.03
N CYS A 69 8.92 1.34 5.82
CA CYS A 69 8.17 2.13 4.85
C CYS A 69 8.00 3.58 5.34
N GLY A 70 8.58 4.54 4.61
CA GLY A 70 8.42 5.96 4.94
C GLY A 70 6.96 6.45 4.89
N GLY A 71 6.10 5.82 4.10
CA GLY A 71 4.66 6.14 4.11
C GLY A 71 3.95 5.69 5.38
N ILE A 72 4.34 4.54 5.96
CA ILE A 72 3.82 4.07 7.25
C ILE A 72 4.40 4.89 8.41
N GLU A 73 5.68 5.24 8.34
CA GLU A 73 6.29 6.20 9.28
C GLU A 73 5.54 7.54 9.26
N ARG A 74 5.17 8.03 8.07
CA ARG A 74 4.37 9.24 7.91
C ARG A 74 2.96 9.10 8.50
N LEU A 75 2.29 7.97 8.28
CA LEU A 75 0.98 7.65 8.87
C LEU A 75 1.00 7.73 10.41
N ILE A 76 2.13 7.44 11.06
CA ILE A 76 2.22 7.51 12.51
C ILE A 76 2.30 8.96 13.02
N SER A 77 2.88 9.88 12.23
CA SER A 77 3.19 11.25 12.66
C SER A 77 2.25 12.36 12.16
N LEU A 78 1.52 12.17 11.03
CA LEU A 78 0.53 13.06 10.39
C LEU A 78 0.52 14.56 10.78
N PRO A 79 1.40 15.40 10.22
CA PRO A 79 1.42 16.85 10.43
C PRO A 79 0.63 17.72 9.42
N ASP A 80 -0.34 17.15 8.67
CA ASP A 80 -1.32 17.79 7.76
C ASP A 80 -0.76 18.29 6.39
N ASP A 81 -0.70 17.41 5.39
CA ASP A 81 -0.27 17.67 3.99
C ASP A 81 -0.88 16.64 3.00
N PHE A 82 -0.64 16.77 1.68
CA PHE A 82 -1.14 15.85 0.64
C PHE A 82 -0.75 14.38 0.86
N ILE A 83 0.45 14.16 1.41
CA ILE A 83 0.90 12.79 1.76
C ILE A 83 0.03 12.22 2.87
N ASP A 84 -0.42 13.05 3.82
CA ASP A 84 -1.23 12.65 4.96
C ASP A 84 -2.64 12.26 4.52
N ASP A 85 -3.24 13.02 3.60
CA ASP A 85 -4.49 12.65 2.94
C ASP A 85 -4.40 11.24 2.33
N TRP A 86 -3.31 10.94 1.64
CA TRP A 86 -3.09 9.62 1.04
C TRP A 86 -2.86 8.53 2.09
N VAL A 87 -1.91 8.72 3.01
CA VAL A 87 -1.58 7.65 3.97
C VAL A 87 -2.69 7.43 5.01
N SER A 88 -3.61 8.39 5.19
CA SER A 88 -4.79 8.26 6.05
C SER A 88 -5.69 7.07 5.68
N ILE A 89 -5.58 6.54 4.45
CA ILE A 89 -6.21 5.27 4.04
C ILE A 89 -5.85 4.13 5.02
N GLY A 90 -4.64 4.16 5.59
CA GLY A 90 -4.15 3.16 6.55
C GLY A 90 -4.54 3.40 8.00
N GLU A 91 -5.27 4.48 8.33
CA GLU A 91 -5.67 4.78 9.71
C GLU A 91 -6.41 3.62 10.41
N PRO A 92 -7.31 2.86 9.76
CA PRO A 92 -7.93 1.69 10.40
C PRO A 92 -6.91 0.63 10.84
N ALA A 93 -5.82 0.44 10.09
CA ALA A 93 -4.76 -0.51 10.45
C ALA A 93 -3.95 0.01 11.64
N LYS A 94 -3.56 1.28 11.62
CA LYS A 94 -2.88 1.94 12.74
C LYS A 94 -3.72 1.89 14.02
N ALA A 95 -5.01 2.23 13.93
CA ALA A 95 -5.93 2.21 15.07
C ALA A 95 -6.07 0.80 15.67
N LYS A 96 -6.16 -0.23 14.81
CA LYS A 96 -6.20 -1.63 15.24
C LYS A 96 -4.93 -2.01 16.00
N VAL A 97 -3.76 -1.69 15.46
CA VAL A 97 -2.47 -2.01 16.11
C VAL A 97 -2.33 -1.31 17.45
N ILE A 98 -2.70 -0.04 17.55
CA ILE A 98 -2.66 0.70 18.83
C ILE A 98 -3.61 0.06 19.86
N ALA A 99 -4.79 -0.41 19.44
CA ALA A 99 -5.73 -1.09 20.33
C ALA A 99 -5.20 -2.45 20.83
N GLU A 100 -4.48 -3.19 19.98
CA GLU A 100 -3.89 -4.50 20.31
C GLU A 100 -2.55 -4.37 21.07
N HIS A 101 -1.82 -3.26 20.88
CA HIS A 101 -0.48 -2.99 21.41
C HIS A 101 -0.36 -1.55 21.95
N PRO A 102 -1.02 -1.21 23.07
CA PRO A 102 -1.11 0.17 23.57
C PRO A 102 0.24 0.78 24.01
N GLU A 103 1.23 -0.05 24.33
CA GLU A 103 2.57 0.37 24.74
C GLU A 103 3.54 0.54 23.55
N ALA A 104 3.16 0.08 22.35
CA ALA A 104 4.04 0.13 21.18
C ALA A 104 4.24 1.58 20.72
N SER A 105 5.49 1.95 20.43
CA SER A 105 5.86 3.28 19.97
C SER A 105 7.05 3.25 19.01
N GLY A 106 7.29 4.37 18.30
CA GLY A 106 8.43 4.52 17.40
C GLY A 106 8.53 3.42 16.33
N GLU A 107 9.72 2.84 16.17
CA GLU A 107 10.00 1.78 15.18
C GLU A 107 9.22 0.48 15.47
N GLU A 108 8.89 0.19 16.73
CA GLU A 108 8.08 -0.98 17.08
C GLU A 108 6.66 -0.84 16.55
N LEU A 109 6.02 0.32 16.80
CA LEU A 109 4.70 0.61 16.29
C LEU A 109 4.68 0.57 14.75
N GLN A 110 5.67 1.17 14.10
CA GLN A 110 5.83 1.09 12.64
C GLN A 110 5.89 -0.36 12.16
N THR A 111 6.73 -1.18 12.78
CA THR A 111 6.91 -2.59 12.40
C THR A 111 5.62 -3.40 12.55
N LEU A 112 4.78 -3.05 13.53
CA LEU A 112 3.49 -3.70 13.72
C LEU A 112 2.45 -3.24 12.69
N VAL A 113 2.42 -1.95 12.32
CA VAL A 113 1.52 -1.42 11.28
C VAL A 113 1.89 -1.89 9.87
N GLU A 114 3.16 -2.22 9.64
CA GLU A 114 3.63 -2.79 8.36
C GLU A 114 3.20 -4.25 8.12
N LYS A 115 2.62 -4.93 9.12
CA LYS A 115 2.22 -6.35 9.07
C LYS A 115 0.71 -6.52 8.92
#